data_AF-A0AAU7CAG1-F1
#
_entry.id   AF-A0AAU7CAG1-F1
#
_cell.length_a   1.000
_cell.length_b   1.000
_cell.length_c   1.000
_cell.angle_alpha   90.00
_cell.angle_beta   90.00
_cell.angle_gamma   90.00
#
_symmetry.space_group_name_H-M   'P 1'
#
loop_
_entity.id
_entity.type
_entity.pdbx_description
1 polymer ?
#
loop_
_entity_poly.entity_id
_entity_poly.type
_entity_poly.pdbx_seq_one_letter_code
_entity_poly.pdbx_strand_id
1 'polypeptide(L)'
;MSLSLDELRKQVREIVERIRLSSIIQTDDHVPEMPPTLYHYTGVDGFMGILTTGKVWATHAQYLNDSQELVYASTLANEIIADDLRTESVLVRLFLKYLSFYLSDYSTVDTYITSFCAKSDLLSQWRGYGRNLGYALGFDPDDRLSATPIVENARIVKVVYSPTHQRQIIKAHIDCYVSRLIFCDDWFDEDALREIDQIVPIRHGLFD
;
A
#
# COMPACT_ATOMS: atom_id res chain seq x y z
N MET A 1 28.44 8.78 -24.78
CA MET A 1 29.50 8.11 -24.00
C MET A 1 28.73 7.29 -22.99
N SER A 2 28.51 6.00 -23.27
CA SER A 2 27.57 5.17 -22.51
C SER A 2 27.89 5.23 -21.01
N LEU A 3 26.90 5.54 -20.18
CA LEU A 3 27.03 5.38 -18.73
C LEU A 3 27.51 3.96 -18.43
N SER A 4 28.47 3.81 -17.51
CA SER A 4 28.83 2.48 -17.04
C SER A 4 27.66 1.88 -16.26
N LEU A 5 27.52 0.56 -16.30
CA LEU A 5 26.45 -0.17 -15.60
C LEU A 5 26.41 0.14 -14.09
N ASP A 6 27.56 0.47 -13.50
CA ASP A 6 27.69 0.81 -12.08
C ASP A 6 27.20 2.22 -11.77
N GLU A 7 27.41 3.18 -12.68
CA GLU A 7 26.88 4.54 -12.53
C GLU A 7 25.34 4.54 -12.66
N LEU A 8 24.80 3.77 -13.60
CA LEU A 8 23.36 3.57 -13.75
C LEU A 8 22.74 2.97 -12.48
N ARG A 9 23.36 1.93 -11.91
CA ARG A 9 22.91 1.30 -10.65
C ARG A 9 22.94 2.24 -9.46
N LYS A 10 23.89 3.19 -9.45
CA LYS A 10 24.00 4.20 -8.39
C LYS A 10 22.88 5.23 -8.52
N GLN A 11 22.65 5.75 -9.73
CA GLN A 11 21.55 6.68 -10.00
C GLN A 11 20.18 6.08 -9.69
N VAL A 12 19.92 4.83 -10.10
CA VAL A 12 18.68 4.11 -9.76
C VAL A 12 18.51 3.98 -8.24
N ARG A 13 19.58 3.64 -7.52
CA ARG A 13 19.52 3.56 -6.04
C ARG A 13 19.21 4.90 -5.39
N GLU A 14 19.82 5.98 -5.86
CA GLU A 14 19.54 7.33 -5.34
C GLU A 14 18.09 7.76 -5.61
N ILE A 15 17.53 7.41 -6.78
CA ILE A 15 16.11 7.63 -7.10
C ILE A 15 15.22 6.83 -6.15
N VAL A 16 15.50 5.54 -5.96
CA VAL A 16 14.72 4.67 -5.06
C VAL A 16 14.77 5.18 -3.61
N GLU A 17 15.91 5.61 -3.11
CA GLU A 17 16.04 6.15 -1.75
C GLU A 17 15.31 7.49 -1.58
N ARG A 18 15.37 8.40 -2.57
CA ARG A 18 14.59 9.66 -2.53
C ARG A 18 13.09 9.40 -2.58
N ILE A 19 12.67 8.42 -3.36
CA ILE A 19 11.29 7.96 -3.41
C ILE A 19 10.86 7.41 -2.03
N ARG A 20 11.66 6.49 -1.45
CA ARG A 20 11.38 5.83 -0.17
C ARG A 20 11.33 6.77 1.03
N LEU A 21 12.23 7.76 1.09
CA LEU A 21 12.26 8.74 2.18
C LEU A 21 11.11 9.74 2.14
N SER A 22 10.41 9.84 1.01
CA SER A 22 9.34 10.83 0.80
C SER A 22 7.93 10.22 0.73
N SER A 23 7.78 8.91 0.92
CA SER A 23 6.51 8.16 0.92
C SER A 23 5.65 8.32 2.19
N ILE A 24 5.77 9.43 2.93
CA ILE A 24 4.72 9.87 3.85
C ILE A 24 3.72 10.66 3.01
N ILE A 25 2.81 9.93 2.37
CA ILE A 25 1.64 10.58 1.79
C ILE A 25 0.71 10.82 2.97
N GLN A 26 0.64 12.07 3.42
CA GLN A 26 -0.52 12.56 4.15
C GLN A 26 -1.68 12.54 3.15
N THR A 27 -2.36 11.40 3.07
CA THR A 27 -3.60 11.31 2.32
C THR A 27 -4.67 12.00 3.17
N ASP A 28 -5.01 13.22 2.74
CA ASP A 28 -6.22 13.98 3.10
C ASP A 28 -6.06 15.05 4.20
N ASP A 29 -6.47 16.28 3.89
CA ASP A 29 -6.74 17.37 4.85
C ASP A 29 -8.04 17.10 5.67
N HIS A 30 -8.76 16.03 5.32
CA HIS A 30 -9.96 15.54 6.00
C HIS A 30 -9.82 14.12 6.59
N VAL A 31 -8.63 13.73 7.07
CA VAL A 31 -8.54 12.58 7.97
C VAL A 31 -9.41 12.87 9.20
N PRO A 32 -10.49 12.10 9.45
CA PRO A 32 -11.25 12.26 10.67
C PRO A 32 -10.31 12.06 11.84
N GLU A 33 -10.37 12.96 12.82
CA GLU A 33 -9.53 12.90 14.01
C GLU A 33 -9.51 11.47 14.56
N MET A 34 -8.31 10.94 14.80
CA MET A 34 -8.14 9.58 15.31
C MET A 34 -8.98 9.43 16.57
N PRO A 35 -9.88 8.43 16.65
CA PRO A 35 -10.68 8.24 17.85
C PRO A 35 -9.76 8.01 19.05
N PRO A 36 -10.06 8.56 20.24
CA PRO A 36 -9.22 8.39 21.43
C PRO A 36 -9.13 6.93 21.88
N THR A 37 -10.01 6.06 21.38
CA THR A 37 -9.95 4.62 21.63
C THR A 37 -10.43 3.86 20.40
N LEU A 38 -9.68 2.82 20.04
CA LEU A 38 -10.00 1.88 18.99
C LEU A 38 -10.32 0.51 19.61
N TYR A 39 -11.38 -0.12 19.15
CA TYR A 39 -11.89 -1.36 19.72
C TYR A 39 -11.62 -2.55 18.80
N HIS A 40 -10.96 -3.58 19.32
CA HIS A 40 -10.84 -4.87 18.63
C HIS A 40 -11.93 -5.81 19.16
N TYR A 41 -12.82 -6.23 18.27
CA TYR A 41 -13.87 -7.19 18.59
C TYR A 41 -13.36 -8.60 18.37
N THR A 42 -13.56 -9.47 19.35
CA THR A 42 -13.08 -10.85 19.29
C THR A 42 -13.91 -11.78 20.18
N GLY A 43 -13.73 -13.09 19.99
CA GLY A 43 -14.32 -14.10 20.87
C GLY A 43 -13.43 -14.41 22.08
N VAL A 44 -13.89 -15.32 22.95
CA VAL A 44 -13.17 -15.75 24.16
C VAL A 44 -11.71 -16.15 23.87
N ASP A 45 -11.46 -16.96 22.84
CA ASP A 45 -10.11 -17.44 22.53
C ASP A 45 -9.16 -16.30 22.15
N GLY A 46 -9.64 -15.34 21.33
CA GLY A 46 -8.86 -14.18 20.93
C GLY A 46 -8.61 -13.23 22.11
N PHE A 47 -9.62 -13.04 22.97
CA PHE A 47 -9.47 -12.28 24.21
C PHE A 47 -8.41 -12.90 25.13
N MET A 48 -8.48 -14.21 25.38
CA MET A 48 -7.49 -14.92 26.20
C MET A 48 -6.10 -14.88 25.58
N GLY A 49 -6.00 -15.04 24.25
CA GLY A 49 -4.74 -14.92 23.52
C GLY A 49 -4.10 -13.53 23.68
N ILE A 50 -4.87 -12.46 23.55
CA ILE A 50 -4.39 -11.08 23.73
C ILE A 50 -3.91 -10.86 25.17
N LEU A 51 -4.69 -11.27 26.17
CA LEU A 51 -4.32 -11.06 27.58
C LEU A 51 -3.08 -11.85 28.01
N THR A 52 -2.91 -13.06 27.50
CA THR A 52 -1.79 -13.93 27.87
C THR A 52 -0.49 -13.55 27.17
N THR A 53 -0.56 -13.04 25.93
CA THR A 53 0.62 -12.73 25.11
C THR A 53 0.96 -11.24 25.05
N GLY A 54 0.00 -10.37 25.35
CA GLY A 54 0.12 -8.92 25.13
C GLY A 54 0.17 -8.53 23.65
N LYS A 55 -0.24 -9.41 22.73
CA LYS A 55 -0.13 -9.22 21.28
C LYS A 55 -1.49 -9.35 20.60
N VAL A 56 -1.70 -8.54 19.56
CA VAL A 56 -2.85 -8.66 18.66
C VAL A 56 -2.44 -9.47 17.44
N TRP A 57 -3.27 -10.42 17.04
CA TRP A 57 -3.04 -11.20 15.82
C TRP A 57 -3.34 -10.37 14.58
N ALA A 58 -2.44 -10.42 13.60
CA ALA A 58 -2.63 -9.85 12.27
C ALA A 58 -2.60 -10.97 11.23
N THR A 59 -3.55 -10.96 10.32
CA THR A 59 -3.69 -11.96 9.26
C THR A 59 -3.09 -11.42 7.98
N HIS A 60 -2.32 -12.24 7.27
CA HIS A 60 -1.81 -11.85 5.96
C HIS A 60 -2.99 -11.54 5.02
N ALA A 61 -2.92 -10.43 4.28
CA ALA A 61 -4.04 -9.88 3.50
C ALA A 61 -4.65 -10.90 2.53
N GLN A 62 -3.80 -11.71 1.87
CA GLN A 62 -4.23 -12.81 0.99
C GLN A 62 -5.15 -13.87 1.63
N TYR A 63 -5.13 -14.01 2.96
CA TYR A 63 -5.93 -15.00 3.71
C TYR A 63 -7.13 -14.35 4.42
N LEU A 64 -7.42 -13.09 4.16
CA LEU A 64 -8.66 -12.48 4.64
C LEU A 64 -9.85 -13.06 3.89
N ASN A 65 -11.02 -13.01 4.54
CA ASN A 65 -12.26 -13.57 4.00
C ASN A 65 -12.71 -12.90 2.69
N ASP A 66 -12.21 -11.70 2.41
CA ASP A 66 -12.50 -10.95 1.20
C ASP A 66 -11.21 -10.73 0.38
N SER A 67 -10.80 -11.77 -0.34
CA SER A 67 -9.68 -11.67 -1.28
C SER A 67 -10.02 -10.78 -2.49
N GLN A 68 -11.28 -10.41 -2.70
CA GLN A 68 -11.68 -9.54 -3.82
C GLN A 68 -11.26 -8.09 -3.59
N GLU A 69 -11.08 -7.65 -2.33
CA GLU A 69 -10.60 -6.29 -2.04
C GLU A 69 -9.21 -6.02 -2.66
N LEU A 70 -8.30 -6.99 -2.58
CA LEU A 70 -6.96 -6.86 -3.19
C LEU A 70 -7.08 -6.82 -4.72
N VAL A 71 -7.91 -7.68 -5.30
CA VAL A 71 -8.16 -7.73 -6.75
C VAL A 71 -8.75 -6.42 -7.27
N TYR A 72 -9.71 -5.89 -6.53
CA TYR A 72 -10.36 -4.61 -6.81
C TYR A 72 -9.34 -3.46 -6.78
N ALA A 73 -8.52 -3.37 -5.72
CA ALA A 73 -7.52 -2.32 -5.58
C ALA A 73 -6.50 -2.32 -6.75
N SER A 74 -6.03 -3.50 -7.16
CA SER A 74 -5.12 -3.65 -8.30
C SER A 74 -5.78 -3.32 -9.63
N THR A 75 -7.04 -3.73 -9.85
CA THR A 75 -7.80 -3.36 -11.05
C THR A 75 -7.91 -1.84 -11.16
N LEU A 76 -8.33 -1.18 -10.08
CA LEU A 76 -8.48 0.28 -10.04
C LEU A 76 -7.15 1.01 -10.25
N ALA A 77 -6.05 0.51 -9.68
CA ALA A 77 -4.73 1.07 -9.91
C ALA A 77 -4.29 0.92 -11.38
N ASN A 78 -4.52 -0.23 -11.99
CA ASN A 78 -4.19 -0.46 -13.40
C ASN A 78 -5.00 0.42 -14.36
N GLU A 79 -6.27 0.70 -14.04
CA GLU A 79 -7.07 1.68 -14.80
C GLU A 79 -6.47 3.09 -14.74
N ILE A 80 -6.01 3.54 -13.56
CA ILE A 80 -5.36 4.84 -13.40
C ILE A 80 -4.02 4.87 -14.16
N ILE A 81 -3.22 3.80 -14.05
CA ILE A 81 -1.94 3.67 -14.74
C ILE A 81 -2.14 3.76 -16.26
N ALA A 82 -3.16 3.10 -16.80
CA ALA A 82 -3.45 3.10 -18.24
C ALA A 82 -3.73 4.52 -18.79
N ASP A 83 -4.36 5.39 -18.00
CA ASP A 83 -4.59 6.79 -18.36
C ASP A 83 -3.26 7.57 -18.43
N ASP A 84 -2.34 7.31 -17.49
CA ASP A 84 -1.08 8.06 -17.32
C ASP A 84 0.08 7.54 -18.20
N LEU A 85 -0.03 6.37 -18.83
CA LEU A 85 0.98 5.80 -19.74
C LEU A 85 1.25 6.64 -21.01
N ARG A 86 0.44 7.66 -21.28
CA ARG A 86 0.57 8.55 -22.46
C ARG A 86 1.66 9.62 -22.32
N THR A 87 2.40 9.61 -21.22
CA THR A 87 3.50 10.55 -20.93
C THR A 87 4.73 10.33 -21.83
N GLU A 88 5.44 11.42 -22.15
CA GLU A 88 6.70 11.40 -22.91
C GLU A 88 7.89 10.90 -22.06
N SER A 89 7.80 10.97 -20.73
CA SER A 89 8.85 10.53 -19.81
C SER A 89 9.07 9.01 -19.85
N VAL A 90 10.30 8.59 -20.19
CA VAL A 90 10.70 7.18 -20.25
C VAL A 90 10.72 6.56 -18.85
N LEU A 91 11.26 7.28 -17.84
CA LEU A 91 11.33 6.78 -16.47
C LEU A 91 9.95 6.60 -15.86
N VAL A 92 9.02 7.53 -16.13
CA VAL A 92 7.63 7.38 -15.68
C VAL A 92 6.98 6.17 -16.34
N ARG A 93 7.10 6.01 -17.67
CA ARG A 93 6.55 4.82 -18.35
C ARG A 93 7.12 3.53 -17.80
N LEU A 94 8.43 3.47 -17.54
CA LEU A 94 9.09 2.32 -16.93
C LEU A 94 8.51 2.01 -15.54
N PHE A 95 8.43 3.03 -14.68
CA PHE A 95 7.87 2.91 -13.33
C PHE A 95 6.42 2.40 -13.37
N LEU A 96 5.57 3.00 -14.22
CA LEU A 96 4.17 2.64 -14.35
C LEU A 96 4.00 1.19 -14.85
N LYS A 97 4.81 0.75 -15.83
CA LYS A 97 4.82 -0.65 -16.30
C LYS A 97 5.24 -1.61 -15.19
N TYR A 98 6.31 -1.27 -14.45
CA TYR A 98 6.79 -2.08 -13.33
C TYR A 98 5.74 -2.17 -12.21
N LEU A 99 5.13 -1.05 -11.86
CA LEU A 99 4.06 -0.99 -10.87
C LEU A 99 2.85 -1.84 -11.29
N SER A 100 2.41 -1.73 -12.54
CA SER A 100 1.34 -2.54 -13.09
C SER A 100 1.65 -4.05 -13.01
N PHE A 101 2.87 -4.45 -13.38
CA PHE A 101 3.32 -5.83 -13.25
C PHE A 101 3.32 -6.30 -11.80
N TYR A 102 3.87 -5.52 -10.86
CA TYR A 102 3.90 -5.85 -9.44
C TYR A 102 2.48 -6.03 -8.87
N LEU A 103 1.55 -5.14 -9.25
CA LEU A 103 0.16 -5.20 -8.80
C LEU A 103 -0.63 -6.36 -9.40
N SER A 104 -0.18 -6.95 -10.52
CA SER A 104 -0.83 -8.11 -11.14
C SER A 104 -0.59 -9.42 -10.39
N ASP A 105 0.46 -9.50 -9.56
CA ASP A 105 0.76 -10.67 -8.72
C ASP A 105 0.55 -10.35 -7.24
N TYR A 106 -0.65 -10.66 -6.74
CA TYR A 106 -1.03 -10.43 -5.34
C TYR A 106 -0.20 -11.23 -4.34
N SER A 107 0.52 -12.27 -4.77
CA SER A 107 1.40 -13.04 -3.87
C SER A 107 2.60 -12.23 -3.40
N THR A 108 2.91 -11.14 -4.10
CA THR A 108 3.98 -10.20 -3.73
C THR A 108 3.57 -9.21 -2.63
N VAL A 109 2.28 -9.15 -2.27
CA VAL A 109 1.78 -8.23 -1.24
C VAL A 109 1.99 -8.84 0.14
N ASP A 110 3.17 -8.60 0.70
CA ASP A 110 3.53 -9.00 2.08
C ASP A 110 2.95 -7.99 3.09
N THR A 111 1.63 -8.02 3.27
CA THR A 111 0.90 -7.11 4.16
C THR A 111 0.08 -7.91 5.16
N TYR A 112 0.21 -7.56 6.43
CA TYR A 112 -0.56 -8.15 7.53
C TYR A 112 -1.54 -7.14 8.09
N ILE A 113 -2.78 -7.56 8.28
CA ILE A 113 -3.89 -6.69 8.65
C ILE A 113 -4.50 -7.19 9.96
N THR A 114 -4.79 -6.25 10.85
CA THR A 114 -5.70 -6.43 11.96
C THR A 114 -6.68 -5.26 11.99
N SER A 115 -7.91 -5.50 12.42
CA SER A 115 -9.00 -4.54 12.29
C SER A 115 -9.46 -4.01 13.64
N PHE A 116 -9.76 -2.72 13.65
CA PHE A 116 -10.32 -2.02 14.81
C PHE A 116 -11.57 -1.23 14.40
N CYS A 117 -12.39 -0.92 15.39
CA CYS A 117 -13.60 -0.11 15.25
C CYS A 117 -13.55 1.10 16.19
N ALA A 118 -13.99 2.26 15.73
CA ALA A 118 -14.09 3.45 16.58
C ALA A 118 -15.21 3.36 17.64
N LYS A 119 -16.16 2.42 17.48
CA LYS A 119 -17.31 2.26 18.38
C LYS A 119 -17.10 1.04 19.28
N SER A 120 -17.29 1.22 20.59
CA SER A 120 -17.22 0.15 21.60
C SER A 120 -18.38 -0.83 21.55
N ASP A 121 -19.53 -0.38 21.04
CA ASP A 121 -20.75 -1.17 20.95
C ASP A 121 -21.39 -1.01 19.56
N LEU A 122 -21.16 -2.01 18.70
CA LEU A 122 -21.69 -2.04 17.34
C LEU A 122 -22.22 -3.44 17.01
N LEU A 123 -23.54 -3.54 16.83
CA LEU A 123 -24.24 -4.81 16.62
C LEU A 123 -23.67 -5.66 15.46
N SER A 124 -23.26 -5.02 14.36
CA SER A 124 -22.64 -5.73 13.24
C SER A 124 -21.32 -6.40 13.64
N GLN A 125 -20.52 -5.74 14.49
CA GLN A 125 -19.25 -6.28 14.98
C GLN A 125 -19.47 -7.41 15.98
N TRP A 126 -20.47 -7.29 16.86
CA TRP A 126 -20.85 -8.38 17.75
C TRP A 126 -21.26 -9.64 17.00
N ARG A 127 -22.08 -9.48 15.95
CA ARG A 127 -22.51 -10.61 15.10
C ARG A 127 -21.35 -11.23 14.32
N GLY A 128 -20.45 -10.42 13.78
CA GLY A 128 -19.32 -10.90 12.97
C GLY A 128 -18.18 -11.52 13.78
N TYR A 129 -17.81 -10.89 14.90
CA TYR A 129 -16.57 -11.18 15.63
C TYR A 129 -16.78 -11.60 17.09
N GLY A 130 -17.88 -11.18 17.72
CA GLY A 130 -18.18 -11.53 19.11
C GLY A 130 -18.60 -12.99 19.31
N ARG A 131 -19.14 -13.65 18.27
CA ARG A 131 -19.70 -15.01 18.36
C ARG A 131 -20.69 -15.12 19.54
N ASN A 132 -20.62 -16.16 20.37
CA ASN A 132 -21.54 -16.40 21.49
C ASN A 132 -21.16 -15.64 22.78
N LEU A 133 -19.86 -15.40 23.01
CA LEU A 133 -19.31 -14.71 24.18
C LEU A 133 -18.19 -13.78 23.70
N GLY A 134 -18.59 -12.61 23.23
CA GLY A 134 -17.72 -11.64 22.59
C GLY A 134 -17.14 -10.63 23.55
N TYR A 135 -15.98 -10.10 23.19
CA TYR A 135 -15.32 -9.00 23.88
C TYR A 135 -14.98 -7.89 22.89
N ALA A 136 -15.06 -6.64 23.35
CA ALA A 136 -14.53 -5.47 22.66
C ALA A 136 -13.43 -4.88 23.54
N LEU A 137 -12.18 -5.02 23.12
CA LEU A 137 -11.02 -4.52 23.85
C LEU A 137 -10.66 -3.14 23.31
N GLY A 138 -10.64 -2.12 24.18
CA GLY A 138 -10.23 -0.78 23.83
C GLY A 138 -8.71 -0.60 23.86
N PHE A 139 -8.17 0.03 22.83
CA PHE A 139 -6.77 0.37 22.67
C PHE A 139 -6.61 1.87 22.49
N ASP A 140 -5.61 2.43 23.16
CA ASP A 140 -5.12 3.77 22.88
C ASP A 140 -4.28 3.72 21.57
N PRO A 141 -4.71 4.41 20.50
CA PRO A 141 -3.97 4.42 19.23
C PRO A 141 -2.61 5.14 19.33
N ASP A 142 -2.45 6.08 20.27
CA ASP A 142 -1.24 6.89 20.42
C ASP A 142 -0.18 6.17 21.27
N ASP A 143 -0.59 5.44 22.30
CA ASP A 143 0.32 4.85 23.30
C ASP A 143 0.85 3.44 22.92
N ARG A 144 0.10 2.63 22.15
CA ARG A 144 0.38 1.16 22.08
C ARG A 144 0.23 0.45 20.75
N LEU A 145 -0.32 1.10 19.72
CA LEU A 145 -0.32 0.55 18.36
C LEU A 145 0.85 1.08 17.51
N SER A 146 1.55 2.09 18.03
CA SER A 146 2.74 2.74 17.45
C SER A 146 4.06 2.31 18.11
N ALA A 147 4.03 1.63 19.27
CA ALA A 147 5.20 1.48 20.13
C ALA A 147 5.55 0.02 20.46
N THR A 148 6.18 -0.68 19.51
CA THR A 148 7.37 -1.56 19.70
C THR A 148 7.79 -2.20 18.37
N PRO A 149 9.10 -2.42 18.13
CA PRO A 149 9.65 -2.72 16.80
C PRO A 149 9.39 -4.18 16.44
N ILE A 150 8.30 -4.46 15.72
CA ILE A 150 8.16 -5.74 15.01
C ILE A 150 7.95 -5.49 13.51
N VAL A 151 7.43 -4.33 13.10
CA VAL A 151 7.27 -3.97 11.69
C VAL A 151 7.54 -2.48 11.53
N GLU A 152 8.65 -2.11 10.89
CA GLU A 152 9.07 -0.71 10.64
C GLU A 152 8.04 0.13 9.88
N ASN A 153 6.99 -0.51 9.34
CA ASN A 153 5.98 0.12 8.49
C ASN A 153 4.53 -0.11 8.98
N ALA A 154 4.31 -0.49 10.24
CA ALA A 154 2.95 -0.60 10.77
C ALA A 154 2.25 0.76 10.81
N ARG A 155 1.04 0.85 10.25
CA ARG A 155 0.23 2.08 10.21
C ARG A 155 -1.22 1.76 10.52
N ILE A 156 -1.85 2.62 11.32
CA ILE A 156 -3.31 2.64 11.45
C ILE A 156 -3.85 3.51 10.32
N VAL A 157 -4.70 2.92 9.48
CA VAL A 157 -5.36 3.61 8.39
C VAL A 157 -6.87 3.42 8.50
N LYS A 158 -7.63 4.48 8.19
CA LYS A 158 -9.08 4.39 8.11
C LYS A 158 -9.44 3.66 6.82
N VAL A 159 -10.28 2.63 6.92
CA VAL A 159 -10.82 1.96 5.72
C VAL A 159 -11.73 2.92 4.96
N VAL A 160 -11.44 3.11 3.68
CA VAL A 160 -12.20 3.97 2.77
C VAL A 160 -13.04 3.08 1.86
N TYR A 161 -14.37 3.26 1.89
CA TYR A 161 -15.31 2.47 1.08
C TYR A 161 -15.85 3.22 -0.14
N SER A 162 -15.65 4.53 -0.24
CA SER A 162 -16.13 5.33 -1.38
C SER A 162 -15.25 5.07 -2.60
N PRO A 163 -15.78 4.54 -3.72
CA PRO A 163 -14.99 4.27 -4.93
C PRO A 163 -14.28 5.51 -5.46
N THR A 164 -14.95 6.66 -5.41
CA THR A 164 -14.38 7.95 -5.83
C THR A 164 -13.17 8.31 -4.96
N HIS A 165 -13.28 8.16 -3.64
CA HIS A 165 -12.17 8.48 -2.73
C HIS A 165 -11.02 7.47 -2.85
N GLN A 166 -11.32 6.18 -3.03
CA GLN A 166 -10.32 5.16 -3.29
C GLN A 166 -9.51 5.50 -4.55
N ARG A 167 -10.18 5.86 -5.65
CA ARG A 167 -9.52 6.28 -6.90
C ARG A 167 -8.65 7.52 -6.68
N GLN A 168 -9.14 8.52 -5.95
CA GLN A 168 -8.39 9.74 -5.62
C GLN A 168 -7.13 9.44 -4.81
N ILE A 169 -7.24 8.57 -3.79
CA ILE A 169 -6.10 8.16 -2.96
C ILE A 169 -5.06 7.43 -3.81
N ILE A 170 -5.48 6.43 -4.59
CA ILE A 170 -4.54 5.66 -5.44
C ILE A 170 -3.87 6.58 -6.46
N LYS A 171 -4.64 7.46 -7.11
CA LYS A 171 -4.08 8.44 -8.06
C LYS A 171 -3.10 9.38 -7.39
N ALA A 172 -3.44 9.95 -6.23
CA ALA A 172 -2.55 10.83 -5.49
C ALA A 172 -1.24 10.11 -5.12
N HIS A 173 -1.32 8.83 -4.74
CA HIS A 173 -0.14 8.00 -4.50
C HIS A 173 0.71 7.87 -5.76
N ILE A 174 0.13 7.49 -6.90
CA ILE A 174 0.85 7.34 -8.17
C ILE A 174 1.47 8.68 -8.61
N ASP A 175 0.68 9.76 -8.61
CA ASP A 175 1.11 11.12 -8.99
C ASP A 175 2.29 11.62 -8.14
N CYS A 176 2.35 11.20 -6.86
CA CYS A 176 3.47 11.47 -5.97
C CYS A 176 4.79 10.92 -6.55
N TYR A 177 4.79 9.67 -7.03
CA TYR A 177 5.97 9.05 -7.64
C TYR A 177 6.24 9.64 -9.02
N VAL A 178 5.20 9.81 -9.84
CA VAL A 178 5.30 10.36 -11.21
C VAL A 178 5.94 11.75 -11.19
N SER A 179 5.43 12.66 -10.35
CA SER A 179 5.95 14.03 -10.25
C SER A 179 7.43 14.08 -9.87
N ARG A 180 7.94 13.09 -9.12
CA ARG A 180 9.37 13.00 -8.76
C ARG A 180 10.22 12.46 -9.92
N LEU A 181 9.71 11.45 -10.61
CA LEU A 181 10.41 10.80 -11.73
C LEU A 181 10.54 11.70 -12.95
N ILE A 182 9.56 12.58 -13.22
CA ILE A 182 9.61 13.53 -14.33
C ILE A 182 10.87 14.41 -14.26
N PHE A 183 11.31 14.81 -13.06
CA PHE A 183 12.52 15.63 -12.90
C PHE A 183 13.84 14.83 -12.97
N CYS A 184 13.77 13.51 -13.12
CA CYS A 184 14.92 12.64 -13.21
C CYS A 184 15.28 12.27 -14.65
N ASP A 185 14.45 12.58 -15.65
CA ASP A 185 14.74 12.24 -17.05
C ASP A 185 16.06 12.88 -17.53
N ASP A 186 16.31 14.14 -17.13
CA ASP A 186 17.54 14.88 -17.46
C ASP A 186 18.83 14.25 -16.88
N TRP A 187 18.72 13.25 -16.01
CA TRP A 187 19.87 12.56 -15.41
C TRP A 187 20.42 11.45 -16.30
N PHE A 188 19.69 11.09 -17.36
CA PHE A 188 20.03 10.04 -18.31
C PHE A 188 20.18 10.66 -19.71
N ASP A 189 21.20 10.24 -20.45
CA ASP A 189 21.32 10.62 -21.86
C ASP A 189 20.33 9.83 -22.74
N GLU A 190 20.11 10.30 -23.98
CA GLU A 190 19.17 9.65 -24.91
C GLU A 190 19.51 8.16 -25.16
N ASP A 191 20.79 7.79 -25.13
CA ASP A 191 21.24 6.43 -25.38
C ASP A 191 20.88 5.53 -24.18
N ALA A 192 21.09 6.00 -22.94
CA ALA A 192 20.68 5.31 -21.72
C ALA A 192 19.15 5.14 -21.66
N LEU A 193 18.38 6.17 -22.03
CA LEU A 193 16.92 6.08 -22.10
C LEU A 193 16.45 5.06 -23.16
N ARG A 194 17.10 5.01 -24.33
CA ARG A 194 16.83 4.00 -25.37
C ARG A 194 17.16 2.59 -24.90
N GLU A 195 18.28 2.39 -24.21
CA GLU A 195 18.64 1.09 -23.64
C GLU A 195 17.63 0.65 -22.58
N ILE A 196 17.21 1.55 -21.68
CA ILE A 196 16.20 1.28 -20.65
C ILE A 196 14.86 0.88 -21.28
N ASP A 197 14.40 1.60 -22.32
CA ASP A 197 13.15 1.28 -23.01
C ASP A 197 13.21 -0.08 -23.73
N GLN A 198 14.41 -0.52 -24.14
CA GLN A 198 14.66 -1.84 -24.75
C GLN A 198 14.86 -2.98 -23.74
N ILE A 199 15.37 -2.70 -22.54
CA ILE A 199 15.57 -3.70 -21.46
C ILE A 199 14.23 -4.27 -20.98
N VAL A 200 13.16 -3.48 -21.08
CA VAL A 200 11.80 -3.97 -20.83
C VAL A 200 11.38 -4.82 -22.01
N PRO A 201 11.37 -6.17 -21.92
CA PRO A 201 10.73 -6.92 -22.97
C PRO A 201 9.25 -6.57 -22.86
N ILE A 202 8.72 -5.90 -23.87
CA ILE A 202 7.33 -6.04 -24.22
C ILE A 202 7.16 -7.53 -24.55
N ARG A 203 6.92 -8.38 -23.55
CA ARG A 203 6.33 -9.69 -23.83
C ARG A 203 4.89 -9.43 -24.25
N HIS A 204 4.74 -9.13 -25.53
CA HIS A 204 3.51 -9.02 -26.30
C HIS A 204 2.74 -10.37 -26.37
N GLY A 205 2.71 -11.17 -25.30
CA GLY A 205 2.19 -12.54 -25.35
C GLY A 205 1.81 -13.15 -24.01
N LEU A 206 1.43 -12.34 -23.02
CA LEU A 206 0.75 -12.81 -21.80
C LEU A 206 -0.70 -12.30 -21.71
N PHE A 207 -1.21 -11.75 -22.82
CA PHE A 207 -2.57 -11.22 -22.94
C PHE A 207 -3.38 -11.89 -24.06
N ASP A 208 -3.10 -13.17 -24.32
CA ASP A 208 -4.02 -14.14 -24.93
C ASP A 208 -4.03 -15.41 -24.06
#